data_AF-A0A7C5ST27-F1
#
_entry.id   AF-A0A7C5ST27-F1
#
_cell.length_a   1.000
_cell.length_b   1.000
_cell.length_c   1.000
_cell.angle_alpha   90.00
_cell.angle_beta   90.00
_cell.angle_gamma   90.00
#
_symmetry.space_group_name_H-M   'P 1'
#
loop_
_entity.id
_entity.type
_entity.pdbx_description
1 polymer ?
#
loop_
_entity_poly.entity_id
_entity_poly.type
_entity_poly.pdbx_seq_one_letter_code
_entity_poly.pdbx_strand_id
1 'polypeptide(L)'
;NGDPYQNQVEGNASAIKTYLALKGIVFHDIKLVYQSKVGSSAWLEPNLADILRNPTHRKVLIFPLAFTLDNSETVFELDIEHREIAEKLKYEDYVVAECMNVSDKFVNLIVERVHACTI
;
A
#
# COMPACT_ATOMS: atom_id res chain seq x y z
N ASN A 1 3.42 -11.49 -20.79
CA ASN A 1 1.95 -11.52 -21.00
C ASN A 1 1.37 -12.60 -20.12
N GLY A 2 0.69 -12.28 -19.02
CA GLY A 2 -0.04 -13.32 -18.30
C GLY A 2 -0.62 -12.97 -16.93
N ASP A 3 -0.04 -12.01 -16.19
CA ASP A 3 -0.52 -11.67 -14.84
C ASP A 3 -1.31 -10.36 -14.85
N PRO A 4 -2.61 -10.36 -14.49
CA PRO A 4 -3.41 -9.14 -14.40
C PRO A 4 -3.08 -8.28 -13.16
N TYR A 5 -2.26 -8.78 -12.23
CA TYR A 5 -1.98 -8.16 -10.94
C TYR A 5 -1.55 -6.70 -11.08
N GLN A 6 -0.53 -6.42 -11.90
CA GLN A 6 -0.02 -5.06 -12.06
C GLN A 6 -1.13 -4.10 -12.53
N ASN A 7 -1.88 -4.49 -13.56
CA ASN A 7 -2.98 -3.67 -14.09
C ASN A 7 -4.08 -3.44 -13.04
N GLN A 8 -4.40 -4.45 -12.23
CA GLN A 8 -5.42 -4.33 -11.18
C GLN A 8 -4.96 -3.42 -10.04
N VAL A 9 -3.70 -3.53 -9.62
CA VAL A 9 -3.14 -2.69 -8.55
C VAL A 9 -2.98 -1.25 -9.01
N GLU A 10 -2.54 -1.01 -10.25
CA GLU A 10 -2.49 0.33 -10.86
C GLU A 10 -3.88 0.94 -10.96
N GLY A 11 -4.88 0.16 -11.39
CA GLY A 11 -6.28 0.58 -11.42
C GLY A 11 -6.81 0.95 -10.03
N ASN A 12 -6.52 0.14 -9.01
CA ASN A 12 -6.94 0.39 -7.63
C ASN A 12 -6.26 1.66 -7.07
N ALA A 13 -4.95 1.82 -7.28
CA ALA A 13 -4.22 3.02 -6.90
C ALA A 13 -4.81 4.28 -7.55
N SER A 14 -5.18 4.22 -8.84
CA SER A 14 -5.84 5.31 -9.55
C SER A 14 -7.22 5.66 -8.96
N ALA A 15 -8.02 4.64 -8.63
CA ALA A 15 -9.33 4.81 -8.00
C ALA A 15 -9.21 5.45 -6.61
N ILE A 16 -8.25 5.03 -5.78
CA ILE A 16 -7.99 5.61 -4.47
C ILE A 16 -7.58 7.08 -4.58
N LYS A 17 -6.65 7.42 -5.50
CA LYS A 17 -6.25 8.81 -5.75
C LYS A 17 -7.45 9.70 -6.09
N THR A 18 -8.30 9.21 -6.99
CA THR A 18 -9.53 9.91 -7.39
C THR A 18 -10.48 10.07 -6.20
N TYR A 19 -10.69 9.01 -5.42
CA TYR A 19 -11.56 9.03 -4.25
C TYR A 19 -11.08 10.03 -3.18
N LEU A 20 -9.78 10.04 -2.87
CA LEU A 20 -9.20 10.99 -1.90
C LEU A 20 -9.39 12.44 -2.36
N ALA A 21 -9.15 12.72 -3.64
CA ALA A 21 -9.39 14.05 -4.23
C ALA A 21 -10.86 14.47 -4.12
N LEU A 22 -11.81 13.57 -4.42
CA LEU A 22 -13.25 13.82 -4.26
C LEU A 22 -13.67 14.06 -2.80
N LYS A 23 -12.90 13.54 -1.84
CA LYS A 23 -13.09 13.80 -0.40
C LYS A 23 -12.37 15.07 0.09
N GLY A 24 -11.69 15.80 -0.78
CA GLY A 24 -10.89 16.97 -0.41
C GLY A 24 -9.64 16.63 0.39
N ILE A 25 -9.20 15.36 0.37
CA ILE A 25 -7.97 14.91 1.04
C ILE A 25 -6.84 15.02 0.03
N VAL A 26 -5.91 15.93 0.30
CA VAL A 26 -4.81 16.25 -0.62
C VAL A 26 -3.47 15.83 0.01
N PHE A 27 -2.77 14.94 -0.69
CA PHE A 27 -1.37 14.62 -0.42
C PHE A 27 -0.48 15.39 -1.39
N HIS A 28 0.75 15.71 -0.99
CA HIS A 28 1.73 16.31 -1.90
C HIS A 28 2.01 15.39 -3.09
N ASP A 29 2.13 14.09 -2.85
CA ASP A 29 2.31 13.07 -3.87
C ASP A 29 1.74 11.72 -3.40
N ILE A 30 1.26 10.90 -4.34
CA ILE A 30 0.78 9.54 -4.10
C ILE A 30 1.43 8.62 -5.12
N LYS A 31 2.32 7.73 -4.67
CA LYS A 31 3.07 6.79 -5.52
C LYS A 31 2.62 5.37 -5.27
N LEU A 32 2.42 4.62 -6.36
CA LEU A 32 2.39 3.16 -6.29
C LEU A 32 3.83 2.65 -6.34
N VAL A 33 4.19 1.81 -5.38
CA VAL A 33 5.53 1.22 -5.23
C VAL A 33 5.37 -0.24 -4.81
N TYR A 34 6.42 -1.04 -5.01
CA TYR A 34 6.41 -2.47 -4.76
C TYR A 34 7.42 -2.87 -3.69
N GLN A 35 7.07 -3.84 -2.84
CA GLN A 35 7.92 -4.36 -1.76
C GLN A 35 8.39 -5.79 -2.04
N SER A 36 9.18 -6.36 -1.13
CA SER A 36 9.52 -7.79 -1.09
C SER A 36 10.13 -8.38 -2.36
N LYS A 37 11.18 -7.74 -2.91
CA LYS A 37 11.97 -8.34 -3.99
C LYS A 37 12.85 -9.45 -3.43
N VAL A 38 12.64 -10.69 -3.89
CA VAL A 38 13.46 -11.85 -3.52
C VAL A 38 14.08 -12.54 -4.74
N GLY A 39 15.37 -12.83 -4.71
CA GLY A 39 16.05 -13.50 -5.84
C GLY A 39 16.25 -12.61 -7.08
N SER A 40 16.71 -13.23 -8.17
CA SER A 40 17.28 -12.54 -9.34
C SER A 40 16.31 -12.31 -10.51
N SER A 41 15.03 -12.65 -10.35
CA SER A 41 14.01 -12.46 -11.39
C SER A 41 13.66 -10.98 -11.60
N ALA A 42 13.04 -10.66 -12.74
CA ALA A 42 12.53 -9.31 -12.99
C ALA A 42 11.35 -9.00 -12.06
N TRP A 43 11.47 -7.95 -11.26
CA TRP A 43 10.47 -7.50 -10.30
C TRP A 43 9.77 -6.23 -10.78
N LEU A 44 8.57 -5.97 -10.27
CA LEU A 44 7.87 -4.71 -10.48
C LEU A 44 8.60 -3.55 -9.81
N GLU A 45 8.55 -2.39 -10.46
CA GLU A 45 9.24 -1.16 -10.05
C GLU A 45 8.24 0.00 -9.95
N PRO A 46 8.52 1.01 -9.12
CA PRO A 46 9.73 1.15 -8.29
C PRO A 46 9.67 0.39 -6.96
N ASN A 47 10.83 0.00 -6.43
CA ASN A 47 10.95 -0.60 -5.11
C ASN A 47 10.74 0.41 -3.97
N LEU A 48 10.00 0.01 -2.94
CA LEU A 48 9.73 0.84 -1.75
C LEU A 48 11.01 1.28 -1.04
N ALA A 49 11.96 0.37 -0.78
CA ALA A 49 13.18 0.69 -0.06
C ALA A 49 14.02 1.73 -0.81
N ASP A 50 14.07 1.66 -2.14
CA ASP A 50 14.82 2.63 -2.96
C ASP A 50 14.17 4.02 -2.95
N ILE A 51 12.83 4.07 -2.95
CA ILE A 51 12.07 5.31 -2.78
C ILE A 51 12.30 5.90 -1.37
N LEU A 52 12.28 5.07 -0.33
CA LEU A 52 12.51 5.53 1.04
C LEU A 52 13.95 6.01 1.26
N ARG A 53 14.94 5.42 0.56
CA ARG A 53 16.33 5.85 0.60
C ARG A 53 16.58 7.19 -0.11
N ASN A 54 15.70 7.58 -1.03
CA ASN A 54 15.80 8.81 -1.81
C ASN A 54 14.53 9.67 -1.67
N PRO A 55 14.23 10.18 -0.46
CA PRO A 55 13.00 10.91 -0.21
C PRO A 55 12.94 12.21 -1.00
N THR A 56 11.77 12.46 -1.60
CA THR A 56 11.34 13.81 -2.02
C THR A 56 10.66 14.55 -0.86
N HIS A 57 10.07 13.81 0.07
CA HIS A 57 9.44 14.29 1.31
C HIS A 57 9.77 13.36 2.48
N ARG A 58 9.76 13.92 3.69
CA ARG A 58 10.08 13.22 4.94
C ARG A 58 8.86 12.90 5.80
N LYS A 59 7.65 13.16 5.29
CA LYS A 59 6.38 12.77 5.90
C LYS A 59 5.67 11.81 4.96
N VAL A 60 5.54 10.56 5.37
CA VAL A 60 4.98 9.50 4.52
C VAL A 60 3.98 8.64 5.26
N LEU A 61 2.93 8.26 4.53
CA LEU A 61 1.95 7.25 4.91
C LEU A 61 2.08 6.07 3.93
N ILE A 62 2.40 4.90 4.44
CA ILE A 62 2.44 3.65 3.69
C ILE A 62 1.08 2.98 3.81
N PHE A 63 0.46 2.65 2.68
CA PHE A 63 -0.81 1.93 2.62
C PHE A 63 -0.62 0.55 1.99
N PRO A 64 -0.87 -0.56 2.70
CA PRO A 64 -0.68 -1.91 2.19
C PRO A 64 -1.81 -2.31 1.22
N LEU A 65 -1.76 -1.77 0.01
CA LEU A 65 -2.83 -1.86 -1.00
C LEU A 65 -3.23 -3.30 -1.38
N ALA A 66 -2.28 -4.22 -1.39
CA ALA A 66 -2.48 -5.59 -1.86
C ALA A 66 -2.90 -6.59 -0.76
N PHE A 67 -3.04 -6.14 0.49
CA PHE A 67 -3.43 -6.99 1.62
C PHE A 67 -4.66 -6.45 2.34
N THR A 68 -5.51 -7.37 2.78
CA THR A 68 -6.73 -7.06 3.54
C THR A 68 -6.58 -7.36 5.03
N LEU A 69 -5.60 -8.19 5.40
CA LEU A 69 -5.27 -8.57 6.76
C LEU A 69 -3.78 -8.33 6.99
N ASP A 70 -3.45 -7.87 8.20
CA ASP A 70 -2.05 -7.74 8.60
C ASP A 70 -1.36 -9.10 8.61
N ASN A 71 -0.15 -9.12 8.09
CA ASN A 71 0.75 -10.27 7.99
C ASN A 71 2.20 -9.82 8.24
N SER A 72 3.16 -10.73 8.08
CA SER A 72 4.59 -10.42 8.27
C SER A 72 5.10 -9.30 7.35
N GLU A 73 4.60 -9.17 6.13
CA GLU A 73 5.03 -8.09 5.22
C GLU A 73 4.58 -6.73 5.75
N THR A 74 3.40 -6.65 6.36
CA THR A 74 2.90 -5.39 6.94
C THR A 74 3.52 -5.03 8.29
N VAL A 75 3.46 -5.91 9.29
CA VAL A 75 3.83 -5.58 10.68
C VAL A 75 5.33 -5.71 10.92
N PHE A 76 6.06 -6.41 10.05
CA PHE A 76 7.49 -6.59 10.18
C PHE A 76 8.25 -5.90 9.05
N GLU A 77 8.02 -6.24 7.78
CA GLU A 77 8.76 -5.62 6.68
C GLU A 77 8.45 -4.11 6.58
N LEU A 78 7.19 -3.68 6.54
CA LEU A 78 6.86 -2.25 6.47
C LEU A 78 7.11 -1.53 7.80
N ASP A 79 6.57 -2.06 8.90
CA ASP A 79 6.53 -1.31 10.17
C ASP A 79 7.83 -1.37 10.98
N ILE A 80 8.69 -2.36 10.75
CA ILE A 80 9.98 -2.48 11.44
C ILE A 80 11.13 -2.26 10.46
N GLU A 81 11.30 -3.11 9.45
CA GLU A 81 12.49 -3.06 8.59
C GLU A 81 12.57 -1.77 7.76
N HIS A 82 11.49 -1.36 7.09
CA HIS A 82 11.47 -0.13 6.32
C HIS A 82 11.41 1.12 7.21
N ARG A 83 10.82 1.02 8.41
CA ARG A 83 10.86 2.10 9.42
C ARG A 83 12.29 2.42 9.83
N GLU A 84 13.17 1.42 9.98
CA GLU A 84 14.58 1.68 10.27
C GLU A 84 15.26 2.56 9.19
N ILE A 85 14.88 2.42 7.91
CA ILE A 85 15.38 3.28 6.83
C ILE A 85 14.95 4.72 7.08
N ALA A 86 13.68 4.92 7.40
CA ALA A 86 13.10 6.23 7.67
C ALA A 86 13.75 6.91 8.90
N GLU A 87 14.00 6.15 9.97
CA GLU A 87 14.68 6.63 11.17
C GLU A 87 16.14 7.04 10.88
N LYS A 88 16.90 6.19 10.18
CA LYS A 88 18.29 6.47 9.79
C LYS A 88 18.39 7.75 8.93
N LEU A 89 17.40 7.99 8.09
CA LEU A 89 17.33 9.18 7.23
C LEU A 89 16.61 10.38 7.87
N LYS A 90 16.13 10.24 9.12
CA LYS A 90 15.43 11.29 9.87
C LYS A 90 14.19 11.80 9.15
N TYR A 91 13.29 10.89 8.81
CA TYR A 91 11.93 11.24 8.43
C TYR A 91 11.24 11.97 9.61
N GLU A 92 10.38 12.92 9.30
CA GLU A 92 9.58 13.63 10.29
C GLU A 92 8.39 12.76 10.73
N ASP A 93 7.72 12.12 9.77
CA ASP A 93 6.60 11.22 10.01
C ASP A 93 6.72 9.99 9.09
N TYR A 94 6.67 8.80 9.67
CA TYR A 94 6.56 7.52 8.96
C TYR A 94 5.44 6.70 9.58
N VAL A 95 4.32 6.60 8.86
CA VAL A 95 3.12 5.90 9.32
C VAL A 95 2.84 4.74 8.39
N VAL A 96 2.59 3.55 8.94
CA VAL A 96 2.05 2.42 8.19
C VAL A 96 0.58 2.31 8.57
N ALA A 97 -0.30 2.33 7.58
CA ALA A 97 -1.72 2.10 7.81
C ALA A 97 -1.97 0.62 8.08
N GLU A 98 -2.75 0.32 9.12
CA GLU A 98 -3.25 -1.04 9.35
C GLU A 98 -4.09 -1.51 8.16
N CYS A 99 -4.03 -2.81 7.87
CA CYS A 99 -4.97 -3.43 6.96
C CYS A 99 -6.42 -3.34 7.48
N MET A 100 -7.37 -3.69 6.62
CA MET A 100 -8.80 -3.66 6.96
C MET A 100 -9.17 -4.62 8.10
N ASN A 101 -8.40 -5.69 8.29
CA ASN A 101 -8.51 -6.62 9.41
C ASN A 101 -9.96 -7.06 9.66
N VAL A 102 -10.38 -7.10 10.93
CA VAL A 102 -11.73 -7.46 11.35
C VAL A 102 -12.67 -6.25 11.43
N SER A 103 -12.42 -5.20 10.65
CA SER A 103 -13.30 -4.03 10.67
C SER A 103 -14.71 -4.38 10.16
N ASP A 104 -15.74 -3.96 10.91
CA ASP A 104 -17.14 -4.22 10.56
C ASP A 104 -17.47 -3.74 9.15
N LYS A 105 -16.91 -2.61 8.71
CA LYS A 105 -17.10 -2.09 7.36
C LYS A 105 -16.59 -3.05 6.29
N PHE A 106 -15.43 -3.66 6.51
CA PHE A 106 -14.85 -4.60 5.56
C PHE A 106 -15.60 -5.94 5.57
N VAL A 107 -15.97 -6.44 6.75
CA VAL A 107 -16.80 -7.64 6.88
C VAL A 107 -18.14 -7.45 6.14
N ASN A 108 -18.82 -6.33 6.38
CA ASN A 108 -20.08 -6.01 5.70
C ASN A 108 -19.90 -5.87 4.18
N LEU A 109 -18.81 -5.25 3.72
CA LEU A 109 -18.49 -5.18 2.29
C LEU A 109 -18.37 -6.58 1.68
N ILE A 110 -17.68 -7.52 2.35
CA ILE A 110 -17.58 -8.90 1.85
C ILE A 110 -18.96 -9.55 1.76
N VAL A 111 -19.78 -9.42 2.81
CA VAL A 111 -21.16 -9.98 2.82
C VAL A 111 -22.00 -9.41 1.68
N GLU A 112 -21.99 -8.09 1.48
CA GLU A 112 -22.69 -7.43 0.38
C GLU A 112 -22.25 -7.95 -0.99
N ARG A 113 -20.93 -8.15 -1.18
CA ARG A 113 -20.38 -8.66 -2.44
C ARG A 113 -20.77 -10.10 -2.71
N VAL A 114 -20.80 -10.96 -1.68
CA VAL A 114 -21.26 -12.35 -1.80
C VAL A 114 -22.74 -12.39 -2.19
N HIS A 115 -23.59 -11.60 -1.53
CA HIS A 115 -25.01 -11.54 -1.85
C HIS A 115 -25.26 -11.04 -3.28
N ALA A 116 -24.51 -10.04 -3.75
CA ALA A 116 -24.64 -9.52 -5.12
C ALA A 116 -24.30 -10.56 -6.22
N CYS A 117 -23.48 -11.57 -5.90
CA CYS A 117 -23.11 -12.64 -6.82
C CYS A 117 -24.08 -13.84 -6.81
N THR A 118 -25.03 -13.88 -5.87
CA THR A 118 -25.94 -15.02 -5.68
C THR A 118 -27.34 -14.77 -6.29
N ILE A 119 -27.50 -13.67 -7.03
CA ILE A 119 -28.71 -13.26 -7.77
C ILE A 119 -28.39 -13.36 -9.27
#